data_AF-A0A1Q7R4S1-F1
#
_entry.id   AF-A0A1Q7R4S1-F1
#
_cell.length_a   1.000
_cell.length_b   1.000
_cell.length_c   1.000
_cell.angle_alpha   90.00
_cell.angle_beta   90.00
_cell.angle_gamma   90.00
#
_symmetry.space_group_name_H-M   'P 1'
#
loop_
_entity.id
_entity.type
_entity.pdbx_description
1 polymer ?
#
loop_
_entity_poly.entity_id
_entity_poly.type
_entity_poly.pdbx_seq_one_letter_code
_entity_poly.pdbx_strand_id
1 'polypeptide(L)'
;MSGCIVFPATASATEYLLVPQSATGTPNDSQSFQLVGSDLTPSTMASLVAAPEAAPTAVGPAERFHLFLRQAERSRAYPVPPQPQRAGGGQQAVQAAAQASPPPRRPFTPADSGVINSFKVCSDVRCRTSHTVDAALMKIGQHIAIYVDTAAPTPGLSQSDLDALRAVFDTRLYQIDTTAFGRESDIDHNGVVIVLMTNGVNELVKAADCSSGVVAGYFYGADIDPFWGPQFNNGEIFYALVPDPVPTLQSCAHTVAEVKRLVPVTFIHEFQHMISYNHHVLERHGDAEILWLNESLSHYAEELGGRSVLPADTATFCSYVAGDLSNSGTYLQSPQSHFLVDTAGIGDLANRGAYWLFLRYLIDQYSADTSFAQRAVFTRKLDITSLTGPQNVATQTGQSFALVLERWALANWVSDLPGFTAPSELRYKMWRFRADYPLLRNKCPDPGTGVPPYRAIPAAFTLVPGVGAGSAVNLSGVLRAGSGTYLRVQQAAGETGFGLLFSNGSGGRLGGSLVGPLFHFPVAFNRLNVIRIQ
;
A
#
# COMPACT_ATOMS: atom_id res chain seq x y z
N MET A 1 0.41 -8.91 27.00
CA MET A 1 -0.41 -9.12 28.24
C MET A 1 -1.34 -7.92 28.47
N SER A 2 -2.40 -8.01 29.27
CA SER A 2 -3.24 -6.86 29.66
C SER A 2 -3.47 -6.87 31.17
N GLY A 3 -3.63 -5.70 31.80
CA GLY A 3 -3.76 -5.58 33.26
C GLY A 3 -2.43 -5.33 33.97
N CYS A 4 -2.30 -5.78 35.22
CA CYS A 4 -1.11 -5.58 36.04
C CYS A 4 0.02 -6.54 35.65
N ILE A 5 1.22 -6.00 35.43
CA ILE A 5 2.43 -6.73 35.09
C ILE A 5 3.50 -6.32 36.09
N VAL A 6 4.18 -7.29 36.70
CA VAL A 6 5.22 -7.05 37.70
C VAL A 6 6.58 -7.37 37.10
N PHE A 7 7.50 -6.43 37.20
CA PHE A 7 8.90 -6.58 36.83
C PHE A 7 9.71 -6.74 38.12
N PRO A 8 10.28 -7.92 38.40
CA PRO A 8 11.01 -8.17 39.64
C PRO A 8 12.35 -7.44 39.66
N ALA A 9 12.95 -7.36 40.85
CA ALA A 9 14.31 -6.86 41.02
C ALA A 9 15.33 -7.58 40.11
N THR A 10 16.29 -6.82 39.59
CA THR A 10 17.37 -7.35 38.75
C THR A 10 18.74 -7.08 39.38
N ALA A 11 19.64 -8.05 39.28
CA ALA A 11 21.02 -7.91 39.80
C ALA A 11 21.87 -6.95 38.94
N SER A 12 21.50 -6.76 37.68
CA SER A 12 22.14 -5.83 36.74
C SER A 12 21.14 -4.75 36.31
N ALA A 13 21.67 -3.62 35.85
CA ALA A 13 20.87 -2.66 35.10
C ALA A 13 20.24 -3.39 33.91
N THR A 14 18.95 -3.16 33.71
CA THR A 14 18.13 -3.88 32.73
C THR A 14 17.29 -2.88 31.96
N GLU A 15 17.14 -3.10 30.66
CA GLU A 15 16.27 -2.29 29.83
C GLU A 15 15.27 -3.16 29.08
N TYR A 16 14.02 -2.70 29.02
CA TYR A 16 12.95 -3.34 28.28
C TYR A 16 12.38 -2.39 27.22
N LEU A 17 12.03 -2.93 26.06
CA LEU A 17 11.09 -2.28 25.15
C LEU A 17 9.68 -2.73 25.51
N LEU A 18 8.79 -1.76 25.69
CA LEU A 18 7.36 -1.94 25.90
C LEU A 18 6.61 -1.40 24.68
N VAL A 19 5.63 -2.19 24.20
CA VAL A 19 4.76 -1.78 23.10
C VAL A 19 3.29 -2.03 23.45
N PRO A 20 2.54 -1.04 23.97
CA PRO A 20 1.08 -1.07 23.96
C PRO A 20 0.59 -1.14 22.52
N GLN A 21 -0.14 -2.19 22.17
CA GLN A 21 -0.58 -2.47 20.80
C GLN A 21 -2.03 -2.92 20.76
N SER A 22 -2.74 -2.50 19.71
CA SER A 22 -3.96 -3.17 19.28
C SER A 22 -3.64 -4.38 18.43
N ALA A 23 -3.88 -5.58 18.96
CA ALA A 23 -3.70 -6.83 18.21
C ALA A 23 -5.01 -7.27 17.51
N THR A 24 -6.00 -6.37 17.40
CA THR A 24 -7.28 -6.65 16.75
C THR A 24 -7.13 -6.85 15.24
N GLY A 25 -7.87 -7.83 14.72
CA GLY A 25 -8.10 -7.97 13.27
C GLY A 25 -9.37 -7.24 12.81
N THR A 26 -10.11 -6.60 13.72
CA THR A 26 -11.31 -5.85 13.36
C THR A 26 -10.90 -4.52 12.71
N PRO A 27 -11.27 -4.28 11.45
CA PRO A 27 -10.88 -3.06 10.76
C PRO A 27 -11.41 -1.80 11.42
N ASN A 28 -10.60 -0.74 11.41
CA ASN A 28 -10.94 0.58 11.96
C ASN A 28 -11.25 0.59 13.48
N ASP A 29 -11.03 -0.53 14.19
CA ASP A 29 -11.26 -0.62 15.64
C ASP A 29 -10.28 0.29 16.40
N SER A 30 -10.79 0.97 17.43
CA SER A 30 -9.98 1.87 18.24
C SER A 30 -10.45 1.91 19.69
N GLN A 31 -9.49 2.07 20.61
CA GLN A 31 -9.76 2.15 22.04
C GLN A 31 -8.76 3.05 22.75
N SER A 32 -9.24 3.94 23.62
CA SER A 32 -8.38 4.71 24.51
C SER A 32 -7.70 3.81 25.55
N PHE A 33 -6.45 4.10 25.88
CA PHE A 33 -5.66 3.33 26.84
C PHE A 33 -4.87 4.22 27.81
N GLN A 34 -4.47 3.61 28.92
CA GLN A 34 -3.44 4.12 29.83
C GLN A 34 -2.47 2.99 30.18
N LEU A 35 -1.19 3.34 30.28
CA LEU A 35 -0.11 2.51 30.82
C LEU A 35 0.56 3.29 31.95
N VAL A 36 0.37 2.84 33.18
CA VAL A 36 0.83 3.54 34.40
C VAL A 36 1.80 2.65 35.16
N GLY A 37 2.96 3.19 35.50
CA GLY A 37 3.97 2.58 36.34
C GLY A 37 3.76 2.90 37.82
N SER A 38 4.20 1.99 38.67
CA SER A 38 4.28 2.21 40.11
C SER A 38 5.49 1.48 40.69
N ASP A 39 6.00 1.96 41.82
CA ASP A 39 6.91 1.13 42.62
C ASP A 39 6.12 -0.04 43.23
N LEU A 40 6.83 -1.08 43.67
CA LEU A 40 6.23 -2.20 44.42
C LEU A 40 5.99 -1.86 45.91
N THR A 41 6.23 -0.62 46.31
CA THR A 41 5.81 0.00 47.58
C THR A 41 4.80 1.13 47.28
N PRO A 42 3.93 1.55 48.24
CA PRO A 42 2.89 2.52 47.92
C PRO A 42 3.52 3.87 47.57
N SER A 43 3.52 4.23 46.28
CA SER A 43 3.98 5.53 45.78
C SER A 43 2.89 6.26 45.00
N THR A 44 3.02 7.59 45.00
CA THR A 44 2.10 8.55 44.39
C THR A 44 2.09 8.41 42.87
N MET A 45 0.89 8.36 42.28
CA MET A 45 0.73 8.31 40.83
C MET A 45 1.40 9.52 40.16
N ALA A 46 2.20 9.25 39.12
CA ALA A 46 2.76 10.30 38.27
C ALA A 46 1.65 11.04 37.49
N SER A 47 1.97 12.21 36.91
CA SER A 47 1.05 12.97 36.04
C SER A 47 0.99 12.41 34.62
N LEU A 48 -0.23 12.20 34.10
CA LEU A 48 -0.48 11.58 32.79
C LEU A 48 0.16 12.37 31.64
N VAL A 49 0.99 11.69 30.84
CA VAL A 49 1.52 12.24 29.58
C VAL A 49 0.77 11.59 28.41
N ALA A 50 0.15 12.42 27.57
CA ALA A 50 -0.45 11.96 26.33
C ALA A 50 0.65 11.57 25.34
N ALA A 51 0.49 10.41 24.69
CA ALA A 51 1.29 10.07 23.52
C ALA A 51 1.12 11.18 22.47
N PRO A 52 2.20 11.66 21.82
CA PRO A 52 2.07 12.65 20.77
C PRO A 52 1.16 12.10 19.67
N GLU A 53 0.11 12.85 19.36
CA GLU A 53 -0.84 12.54 18.28
C GLU A 53 -0.49 13.40 17.07
N ALA A 54 -0.33 12.77 15.91
CA ALA A 54 -0.18 13.52 14.67
C ALA A 54 -1.52 14.19 14.34
N ALA A 55 -1.49 15.46 13.94
CA ALA A 55 -2.69 16.14 13.48
C ALA A 55 -3.21 15.43 12.21
N PRO A 56 -4.52 15.19 12.08
CA PRO A 56 -5.07 14.59 10.87
C PRO A 56 -4.81 15.51 9.67
N THR A 57 -4.05 15.02 8.70
CA THR A 57 -3.80 15.71 7.44
C THR A 57 -5.01 15.59 6.52
N ALA A 58 -5.38 16.68 5.85
CA ALA A 58 -6.41 16.63 4.82
C ALA A 58 -5.96 15.75 3.65
N VAL A 59 -6.83 14.83 3.22
CA VAL A 59 -6.53 13.88 2.13
C VAL A 59 -6.61 14.59 0.79
N GLY A 60 -5.51 14.54 0.03
CA GLY A 60 -5.42 15.08 -1.33
C GLY A 60 -6.34 14.33 -2.31
N PRO A 61 -6.63 14.91 -3.49
CA PRO A 61 -7.50 14.29 -4.49
C PRO A 61 -7.03 12.92 -4.95
N ALA A 62 -5.72 12.70 -5.11
CA ALA A 62 -5.15 11.43 -5.54
C ALA A 62 -5.48 10.29 -4.55
N GLU A 63 -5.21 10.48 -3.26
CA GLU A 63 -5.52 9.47 -2.26
C GLU A 63 -7.04 9.23 -2.13
N ARG A 64 -7.88 10.27 -2.30
CA ARG A 64 -9.35 10.07 -2.37
C ARG A 64 -9.76 9.19 -3.55
N PHE A 65 -9.06 9.29 -4.68
CA PHE A 65 -9.32 8.47 -5.86
C PHE A 65 -8.91 7.01 -5.63
N HIS A 66 -7.70 6.76 -5.11
CA HIS A 66 -7.26 5.40 -4.78
C HIS A 66 -8.20 4.73 -3.75
N LEU A 67 -8.59 5.45 -2.70
CA LEU A 67 -9.55 4.95 -1.72
C LEU A 67 -10.91 4.63 -2.35
N PHE A 68 -11.37 5.45 -3.30
CA PHE A 68 -12.59 5.16 -4.04
C PHE A 68 -12.47 3.84 -4.82
N LEU A 69 -11.39 3.63 -5.57
CA LEU A 69 -11.19 2.41 -6.37
C LEU A 69 -11.31 1.16 -5.49
N ARG A 70 -10.57 1.12 -4.38
CA ARG A 70 -10.57 0.01 -3.43
C ARG A 70 -11.92 -0.21 -2.78
N GLN A 71 -12.62 0.87 -2.39
CA GLN A 71 -13.96 0.76 -1.82
C GLN A 71 -14.99 0.27 -2.86
N ALA A 72 -14.89 0.73 -4.11
CA ALA A 72 -15.78 0.32 -5.20
C ALA A 72 -15.58 -1.15 -5.54
N GLU A 73 -14.34 -1.63 -5.60
CA GLU A 73 -14.01 -3.05 -5.77
C GLU A 73 -14.57 -3.91 -4.64
N ARG A 74 -14.34 -3.50 -3.39
CA ARG A 74 -14.80 -4.25 -2.21
C ARG A 74 -16.32 -4.31 -2.08
N SER A 75 -17.00 -3.22 -2.40
CA SER A 75 -18.47 -3.14 -2.34
C SER A 75 -19.16 -3.61 -3.63
N ARG A 76 -18.39 -3.80 -4.71
CA ARG A 76 -18.87 -3.99 -6.09
C ARG A 76 -19.92 -2.96 -6.50
N ALA A 77 -19.79 -1.74 -5.99
CA ALA A 77 -20.70 -0.63 -6.24
C ALA A 77 -19.97 0.44 -7.05
N TYR A 78 -20.19 0.42 -8.36
CA TYR A 78 -19.57 1.34 -9.30
C TYR A 78 -20.60 2.39 -9.74
N PRO A 79 -20.26 3.70 -9.74
CA PRO A 79 -21.15 4.72 -10.26
C PRO A 79 -21.41 4.50 -11.74
N VAL A 80 -22.67 4.33 -12.12
CA VAL A 80 -23.07 4.24 -13.52
C VAL A 80 -23.31 5.65 -14.03
N PRO A 81 -22.63 6.08 -15.11
CA PRO A 81 -22.97 7.33 -15.77
C PRO A 81 -24.43 7.30 -16.24
N PRO A 82 -25.21 8.39 -16.08
CA PRO A 82 -26.57 8.43 -16.61
C PRO A 82 -26.55 8.13 -18.12
N GLN A 83 -27.34 7.16 -18.58
CA GLN A 83 -27.50 6.95 -20.02
C GLN A 83 -28.06 8.25 -20.64
N PRO A 84 -27.47 8.78 -21.72
CA PRO A 84 -28.12 9.85 -22.45
C PRO A 84 -29.50 9.32 -22.91
N GLN A 85 -30.57 9.97 -22.45
CA GLN A 85 -31.91 9.71 -22.95
C GLN A 85 -31.86 9.83 -24.47
N ARG A 86 -32.27 8.77 -25.19
CA ARG A 86 -32.46 8.82 -26.64
C ARG A 86 -33.44 9.94 -26.95
N ALA A 87 -32.92 11.11 -27.31
CA ALA A 87 -33.72 12.17 -27.90
C ALA A 87 -34.22 11.63 -29.26
N GLY A 88 -35.53 11.42 -29.35
CA GLY A 88 -36.16 11.04 -30.60
C GLY A 88 -36.01 12.15 -31.63
N GLY A 89 -35.49 11.79 -32.81
CA GLY A 89 -35.67 12.54 -34.05
C GLY A 89 -34.51 13.45 -34.45
N GLY A 90 -33.96 13.19 -35.66
CA GLY A 90 -33.14 14.15 -36.39
C GLY A 90 -31.96 13.51 -37.12
N GLN A 91 -32.16 13.11 -38.38
CA GLN A 91 -31.06 12.82 -39.30
C GLN A 91 -30.27 14.11 -39.61
N GLN A 92 -28.96 13.92 -39.81
CA GLN A 92 -27.96 14.80 -40.44
C GLN A 92 -26.97 15.55 -39.51
N ALA A 93 -25.87 14.86 -39.21
CA ALA A 93 -24.52 15.44 -39.27
C ALA A 93 -23.55 14.33 -39.70
N VAL A 94 -23.26 14.25 -41.00
CA VAL A 94 -22.20 13.39 -41.55
C VAL A 94 -21.00 14.30 -41.84
N GLN A 95 -20.09 14.38 -40.88
CA GLN A 95 -18.65 14.51 -41.14
C GLN A 95 -18.01 13.38 -40.35
N ALA A 96 -17.24 12.55 -41.03
CA ALA A 96 -16.70 11.30 -40.51
C ALA A 96 -15.74 11.57 -39.32
N ALA A 97 -16.28 11.52 -38.10
CA ALA A 97 -15.52 11.00 -36.98
C ALA A 97 -15.17 9.55 -37.33
N ALA A 98 -13.89 9.17 -37.21
CA ALA A 98 -13.51 7.75 -37.22
C ALA A 98 -14.50 6.99 -36.32
N GLN A 99 -15.10 5.91 -36.83
CA GLN A 99 -16.15 5.21 -36.10
C GLN A 99 -15.59 4.66 -34.78
N ALA A 100 -15.79 5.43 -33.71
CA ALA A 100 -15.52 5.09 -32.32
C ALA A 100 -15.98 3.65 -32.06
N SER A 101 -15.03 2.76 -31.81
CA SER A 101 -15.26 1.33 -31.58
C SER A 101 -14.50 0.88 -30.34
N PRO A 102 -15.05 -0.06 -29.55
CA PRO A 102 -14.29 -0.65 -28.44
C PRO A 102 -13.08 -1.43 -28.97
N PRO A 103 -12.06 -1.68 -28.14
CA PRO A 103 -10.93 -2.53 -28.52
C PRO A 103 -11.38 -3.91 -29.01
N PRO A 104 -10.63 -4.53 -29.94
CA PRO A 104 -11.00 -5.81 -30.51
C PRO A 104 -10.99 -6.90 -29.45
N ARG A 105 -12.08 -7.66 -29.38
CA ARG A 105 -12.22 -8.84 -28.51
C ARG A 105 -11.62 -10.09 -29.16
N ARG A 106 -10.40 -9.94 -29.65
CA ARG A 106 -9.60 -10.96 -30.33
C ARG A 106 -8.13 -10.61 -30.20
N PRO A 107 -7.22 -11.58 -30.36
CA PRO A 107 -5.80 -11.28 -30.41
C PRO A 107 -5.46 -10.20 -31.42
N PHE A 108 -4.61 -9.27 -31.00
CA PHE A 108 -4.08 -8.21 -31.85
C PHE A 108 -3.13 -8.76 -32.91
N THR A 109 -3.13 -8.10 -34.07
CA THR A 109 -2.23 -8.37 -35.19
C THR A 109 -1.45 -7.11 -35.53
N PRO A 110 -0.29 -7.21 -36.21
CA PRO A 110 0.45 -6.02 -36.63
C PRO A 110 -0.38 -5.02 -37.48
N ALA A 111 -1.42 -5.49 -38.16
CA ALA A 111 -2.33 -4.65 -38.95
C ALA A 111 -3.24 -3.75 -38.09
N ASP A 112 -3.39 -4.06 -36.80
CA ASP A 112 -4.19 -3.25 -35.87
C ASP A 112 -3.41 -2.00 -35.39
N SER A 113 -2.10 -1.90 -35.67
CA SER A 113 -1.30 -0.73 -35.31
C SER A 113 -1.85 0.55 -35.95
N GLY A 114 -1.99 1.61 -35.15
CA GLY A 114 -2.57 2.89 -35.54
C GLY A 114 -4.10 2.93 -35.55
N VAL A 115 -4.79 1.80 -35.32
CA VAL A 115 -6.25 1.79 -35.18
C VAL A 115 -6.66 2.58 -33.94
N ILE A 116 -7.66 3.44 -34.11
CA ILE A 116 -8.25 4.23 -33.02
C ILE A 116 -9.42 3.47 -32.42
N ASN A 117 -9.40 3.30 -31.10
CA ASN A 117 -10.51 2.76 -30.32
C ASN A 117 -10.91 3.74 -29.22
N SER A 118 -12.13 3.58 -28.72
CA SER A 118 -12.71 4.47 -27.73
C SER A 118 -12.81 3.79 -26.37
N PHE A 119 -12.45 4.53 -25.33
CA PHE A 119 -12.38 4.04 -23.95
C PHE A 119 -13.13 4.99 -23.01
N LYS A 120 -13.85 4.44 -22.03
CA LYS A 120 -14.45 5.21 -20.93
C LYS A 120 -13.40 5.43 -19.86
N VAL A 121 -13.22 6.68 -19.45
CA VAL A 121 -12.22 7.11 -18.46
C VAL A 121 -12.91 7.94 -17.38
N CYS A 122 -12.55 7.73 -16.12
CA CYS A 122 -13.08 8.52 -15.01
C CYS A 122 -12.78 10.01 -15.19
N SER A 123 -13.77 10.87 -14.92
CA SER A 123 -13.64 12.33 -15.00
C SER A 123 -13.48 13.02 -13.65
N ASP A 124 -13.64 12.29 -12.55
CA ASP A 124 -13.52 12.80 -11.19
C ASP A 124 -12.96 11.74 -10.24
N VAL A 125 -12.50 12.19 -9.07
CA VAL A 125 -11.85 11.33 -8.04
C VAL A 125 -12.79 10.32 -7.37
N ARG A 126 -14.03 10.19 -7.83
CA ARG A 126 -14.99 9.16 -7.40
C ARG A 126 -15.63 8.44 -8.59
N CYS A 127 -15.10 8.62 -9.80
CA CYS A 127 -15.66 8.14 -11.07
C CYS A 127 -17.18 8.32 -11.19
N ARG A 128 -17.77 9.36 -10.58
CA ARG A 128 -19.23 9.59 -10.65
C ARG A 128 -19.65 9.95 -12.06
N THR A 129 -18.73 10.60 -12.76
CA THR A 129 -18.79 10.90 -14.16
C THR A 129 -17.62 10.23 -14.87
N SER A 130 -17.87 9.79 -16.10
CA SER A 130 -16.86 9.30 -17.03
C SER A 130 -17.05 9.99 -18.36
N HIS A 131 -15.98 10.11 -19.12
CA HIS A 131 -16.00 10.58 -20.49
C HIS A 131 -15.39 9.51 -21.40
N THR A 132 -15.60 9.66 -22.71
CA THR A 132 -15.00 8.77 -23.71
C THR A 132 -13.79 9.45 -24.31
N VAL A 133 -12.67 8.73 -24.37
CA VAL A 133 -11.44 9.15 -25.03
C VAL A 133 -11.20 8.26 -26.24
N ASP A 134 -10.69 8.84 -27.32
CA ASP A 134 -10.26 8.12 -28.52
C ASP A 134 -8.74 7.98 -28.49
N ALA A 135 -8.25 6.75 -28.49
CA ALA A 135 -6.82 6.46 -28.39
C ALA A 135 -6.36 5.57 -29.55
N ALA A 136 -5.18 5.88 -30.08
CA ALA A 136 -4.54 5.10 -31.14
C ALA A 136 -3.69 3.97 -30.56
N LEU A 137 -3.78 2.77 -31.14
CA LEU A 137 -2.91 1.64 -30.80
C LEU A 137 -1.49 1.91 -31.30
N MET A 138 -0.59 2.29 -30.39
CA MET A 138 0.77 2.69 -30.76
C MET A 138 1.75 1.53 -30.77
N LYS A 139 1.57 0.56 -29.87
CA LYS A 139 2.47 -0.60 -29.72
C LYS A 139 1.70 -1.86 -29.35
N ILE A 140 2.09 -2.98 -29.96
CA ILE A 140 1.58 -4.31 -29.65
C ILE A 140 2.76 -5.14 -29.13
N GLY A 141 2.59 -5.70 -27.94
CA GLY A 141 3.53 -6.55 -27.23
C GLY A 141 3.11 -8.01 -27.21
N GLN A 142 3.82 -8.80 -26.39
CA GLN A 142 3.44 -10.19 -26.13
C GLN A 142 2.36 -10.30 -25.06
N HIS A 143 2.38 -9.40 -24.08
CA HIS A 143 1.48 -9.39 -22.94
C HIS A 143 0.74 -8.07 -22.79
N ILE A 144 1.16 -7.02 -23.51
CA ILE A 144 0.54 -5.70 -23.41
C ILE A 144 0.25 -5.07 -24.77
N ALA A 145 -0.72 -4.17 -24.84
CA ALA A 145 -0.95 -3.28 -25.97
C ALA A 145 -1.04 -1.82 -25.50
N ILE A 146 -0.21 -0.92 -26.04
CA ILE A 146 -0.18 0.49 -25.62
C ILE A 146 -1.05 1.33 -26.55
N TYR A 147 -2.09 1.91 -25.96
CA TYR A 147 -2.92 2.95 -26.55
C TYR A 147 -2.48 4.32 -26.02
N VAL A 148 -2.39 5.31 -26.91
CA VAL A 148 -2.15 6.70 -26.52
C VAL A 148 -3.31 7.54 -27.01
N ASP A 149 -3.88 8.32 -26.09
CA ASP A 149 -4.96 9.26 -26.38
C ASP A 149 -4.57 10.20 -27.52
N THR A 150 -5.47 10.33 -28.50
CA THR A 150 -5.26 11.18 -29.67
C THR A 150 -5.26 12.67 -29.31
N ALA A 151 -5.78 13.04 -28.14
CA ALA A 151 -5.73 14.38 -27.57
C ALA A 151 -4.55 14.60 -26.60
N ALA A 152 -3.65 13.63 -26.43
CA ALA A 152 -2.50 13.78 -25.52
C ALA A 152 -1.62 14.99 -25.92
N PRO A 153 -1.12 15.78 -24.93
CA PRO A 153 -0.29 16.95 -25.20
C PRO A 153 0.99 16.66 -25.98
N THR A 154 1.49 17.68 -26.66
CA THR A 154 2.76 17.64 -27.40
C THR A 154 3.75 18.69 -26.87
N PRO A 155 5.06 18.36 -26.74
CA PRO A 155 5.69 17.09 -27.11
C PRO A 155 5.36 15.95 -26.12
N GLY A 156 4.98 14.79 -26.65
CA GLY A 156 4.66 13.57 -25.90
C GLY A 156 5.77 12.51 -25.96
N LEU A 157 5.42 11.25 -25.68
CA LEU A 157 6.33 10.11 -25.81
C LEU A 157 6.68 9.85 -27.28
N SER A 158 7.96 9.66 -27.58
CA SER A 158 8.40 9.23 -28.90
C SER A 158 8.10 7.74 -29.13
N GLN A 159 8.18 7.29 -30.39
CA GLN A 159 8.06 5.86 -30.72
C GLN A 159 9.08 4.99 -29.98
N SER A 160 10.32 5.48 -29.81
CA SER A 160 11.35 4.77 -29.06
C SER A 160 11.08 4.74 -27.55
N ASP A 161 10.43 5.78 -27.00
CA ASP A 161 10.00 5.76 -25.61
C ASP A 161 8.91 4.71 -25.39
N LEU A 162 7.94 4.64 -26.31
CA LEU A 162 6.88 3.63 -26.28
C LEU A 162 7.42 2.20 -26.49
N ASP A 163 8.44 2.01 -27.33
CA ASP A 163 9.13 0.73 -27.46
C ASP A 163 9.84 0.32 -26.17
N ALA A 164 10.47 1.27 -25.48
CA ALA A 164 11.13 1.02 -24.20
C ALA A 164 10.13 0.66 -23.10
N LEU A 165 9.00 1.38 -23.01
CA LEU A 165 7.93 1.07 -22.07
C LEU A 165 7.35 -0.33 -22.34
N ARG A 166 7.01 -0.62 -23.60
CA ARG A 166 6.52 -1.94 -24.01
C ARG A 166 7.49 -3.05 -23.58
N ALA A 167 8.78 -2.88 -23.86
CA ALA A 167 9.78 -3.88 -23.52
C ALA A 167 9.89 -4.13 -22.00
N VAL A 168 9.83 -3.07 -21.18
CA VAL A 168 9.86 -3.19 -19.71
C VAL A 168 8.62 -3.92 -19.20
N PHE A 169 7.43 -3.62 -19.73
CA PHE A 169 6.19 -4.28 -19.34
C PHE A 169 6.19 -5.75 -19.73
N ASP A 170 6.38 -6.04 -21.03
CA ASP A 170 6.31 -7.39 -21.59
C ASP A 170 7.33 -8.33 -20.97
N THR A 171 8.60 -7.91 -20.91
CA THR A 171 9.72 -8.83 -20.66
C THR A 171 10.18 -8.88 -19.22
N ARG A 172 9.67 -7.98 -18.37
CA ARG A 172 10.12 -7.86 -16.97
C ARG A 172 8.96 -7.75 -16.01
N LEU A 173 8.17 -6.68 -16.07
CA LEU A 173 7.18 -6.41 -15.01
C LEU A 173 6.03 -7.42 -15.04
N TYR A 174 5.50 -7.75 -16.23
CA TYR A 174 4.46 -8.75 -16.37
C TYR A 174 4.90 -10.12 -15.81
N GLN A 175 6.12 -10.56 -16.12
CA GLN A 175 6.64 -11.83 -15.62
C GLN A 175 6.84 -11.81 -14.10
N ILE A 176 7.31 -10.69 -13.53
CA ILE A 176 7.52 -10.55 -12.09
C ILE A 176 6.20 -10.73 -11.34
N ASP A 177 5.17 -9.97 -11.71
CA ASP A 177 3.88 -10.04 -11.02
C ASP A 177 3.19 -11.36 -11.26
N THR A 178 3.19 -11.85 -12.50
CA THR A 178 2.56 -13.13 -12.76
C THR A 178 3.27 -14.29 -12.07
N THR A 179 4.57 -14.15 -11.77
CA THR A 179 5.31 -15.11 -10.95
C THR A 179 4.95 -14.96 -9.48
N ALA A 180 4.87 -13.73 -8.96
CA ALA A 180 4.70 -13.41 -7.56
C ALA A 180 3.27 -13.60 -7.04
N PHE A 181 2.26 -13.27 -7.84
CA PHE A 181 0.90 -13.08 -7.37
C PHE A 181 -0.09 -14.03 -8.03
N GLY A 182 0.06 -14.33 -9.33
CA GLY A 182 -0.94 -15.12 -10.03
C GLY A 182 -1.03 -14.81 -11.51
N ARG A 183 -2.19 -14.98 -12.13
CA ARG A 183 -2.44 -14.43 -13.46
C ARG A 183 -3.66 -13.53 -13.41
N GLU A 184 -3.65 -12.52 -14.27
CA GLU A 184 -4.80 -11.74 -14.64
C GLU A 184 -5.83 -12.60 -15.39
N SER A 185 -7.05 -12.08 -15.52
CA SER A 185 -8.06 -12.62 -16.42
C SER A 185 -7.79 -12.23 -17.88
N ASP A 186 -8.54 -12.79 -18.82
CA ASP A 186 -8.60 -12.32 -20.21
C ASP A 186 -10.07 -12.30 -20.64
N ILE A 187 -10.87 -11.40 -20.03
CA ILE A 187 -12.33 -11.41 -20.21
C ILE A 187 -12.74 -10.98 -21.62
N ASP A 188 -11.89 -10.22 -22.30
CA ASP A 188 -12.14 -9.70 -23.64
C ASP A 188 -11.48 -10.56 -24.74
N HIS A 189 -10.72 -11.59 -24.36
CA HIS A 189 -10.11 -12.58 -25.25
C HIS A 189 -9.13 -11.96 -26.26
N ASN A 190 -8.52 -10.83 -25.89
CA ASN A 190 -7.51 -10.18 -26.71
C ASN A 190 -6.08 -10.69 -26.39
N GLY A 191 -5.91 -11.42 -25.28
CA GLY A 191 -4.65 -12.05 -24.86
C GLY A 191 -3.59 -11.08 -24.31
N VAL A 192 -3.93 -9.82 -24.05
CA VAL A 192 -3.02 -8.77 -23.54
C VAL A 192 -3.70 -7.86 -22.53
N VAL A 193 -2.91 -7.25 -21.65
CA VAL A 193 -3.35 -6.11 -20.85
C VAL A 193 -3.24 -4.83 -21.68
N ILE A 194 -4.32 -4.08 -21.80
CA ILE A 194 -4.32 -2.78 -22.46
C ILE A 194 -3.69 -1.73 -21.53
N VAL A 195 -2.68 -1.02 -22.02
CA VAL A 195 -2.13 0.17 -21.36
C VAL A 195 -2.69 1.40 -22.07
N LEU A 196 -3.64 2.09 -21.44
CA LEU A 196 -4.23 3.31 -21.97
C LEU A 196 -3.57 4.54 -21.36
N MET A 197 -2.73 5.23 -22.12
CA MET A 197 -2.12 6.50 -21.72
C MET A 197 -3.01 7.66 -22.17
N THR A 198 -3.58 8.43 -21.22
CA THR A 198 -4.56 9.49 -21.53
C THR A 198 -4.43 10.71 -20.62
N ASN A 199 -4.71 11.90 -21.16
CA ASN A 199 -4.83 13.13 -20.37
C ASN A 199 -6.00 13.07 -19.36
N GLY A 200 -6.98 12.18 -19.55
CA GLY A 200 -8.02 11.93 -18.56
C GLY A 200 -7.46 11.52 -17.19
N VAL A 201 -6.31 10.83 -17.14
CA VAL A 201 -5.63 10.52 -15.87
C VAL A 201 -4.99 11.78 -15.28
N ASN A 202 -4.31 12.60 -16.08
CA ASN A 202 -3.72 13.87 -15.64
C ASN A 202 -4.78 14.79 -15.01
N GLU A 203 -5.96 14.87 -15.63
CA GLU A 203 -7.05 15.79 -15.25
C GLU A 203 -7.81 15.38 -13.99
N LEU A 204 -7.57 14.17 -13.44
CA LEU A 204 -8.12 13.76 -12.14
C LEU A 204 -7.64 14.65 -10.99
N VAL A 205 -6.45 15.25 -11.13
CA VAL A 205 -5.90 16.22 -10.17
C VAL A 205 -5.69 17.57 -10.84
N LYS A 206 -6.38 18.58 -10.33
CA LYS A 206 -6.30 19.95 -10.85
C LYS A 206 -4.96 20.59 -10.48
N ALA A 207 -4.51 21.54 -11.29
CA ALA A 207 -3.26 22.28 -11.07
C ALA A 207 -3.14 22.88 -9.66
N ALA A 208 -4.25 23.34 -9.08
CA ALA A 208 -4.29 23.92 -7.72
C ALA A 208 -3.99 22.90 -6.61
N ASP A 209 -4.15 21.60 -6.87
CA ASP A 209 -4.04 20.53 -5.89
C ASP A 209 -2.74 19.71 -6.02
N CYS A 210 -1.85 20.05 -6.96
CA CYS A 210 -0.64 19.26 -7.25
C CYS A 210 0.31 19.10 -6.06
N SER A 211 0.28 20.03 -5.10
CA SER A 211 1.05 19.91 -3.85
C SER A 211 0.56 18.79 -2.92
N SER A 212 -0.64 18.26 -3.17
CA SER A 212 -1.29 17.21 -2.37
C SER A 212 -1.25 15.81 -3.02
N GLY A 213 -0.47 15.66 -4.10
CA GLY A 213 -0.27 14.40 -4.82
C GLY A 213 -0.82 14.42 -6.24
N VAL A 214 -0.53 13.36 -6.99
CA VAL A 214 -0.98 13.15 -8.39
C VAL A 214 -1.50 11.72 -8.54
N VAL A 215 -2.42 11.50 -9.46
CA VAL A 215 -2.79 10.14 -9.89
C VAL A 215 -1.89 9.79 -11.08
N ALA A 216 -1.02 8.80 -10.91
CA ALA A 216 -0.13 8.36 -11.99
C ALA A 216 -0.80 7.33 -12.92
N GLY A 217 -1.76 6.61 -12.38
CA GLY A 217 -2.50 5.59 -13.10
C GLY A 217 -3.43 4.85 -12.17
N TYR A 218 -4.21 3.94 -12.74
CA TYR A 218 -5.11 3.08 -11.97
C TYR A 218 -5.50 1.84 -12.73
N PHE A 219 -5.86 0.79 -11.99
CA PHE A 219 -6.76 -0.27 -12.40
C PHE A 219 -8.19 0.04 -11.92
N TYR A 220 -9.20 -0.31 -12.71
CA TYR A 220 -10.61 -0.15 -12.34
C TYR A 220 -11.37 -1.46 -12.46
N GLY A 221 -11.67 -2.10 -11.32
CA GLY A 221 -12.35 -3.40 -11.29
C GLY A 221 -13.70 -3.46 -12.02
N ALA A 222 -14.37 -2.32 -12.23
CA ALA A 222 -15.61 -2.27 -13.00
C ALA A 222 -15.42 -2.70 -14.47
N ASP A 223 -14.22 -2.53 -15.03
CA ASP A 223 -13.92 -2.92 -16.40
C ASP A 223 -13.88 -4.45 -16.57
N ILE A 224 -13.54 -5.22 -15.53
CA ILE A 224 -13.43 -6.68 -15.59
C ILE A 224 -14.48 -7.44 -14.78
N ASP A 225 -15.29 -6.74 -13.99
CA ASP A 225 -16.42 -7.35 -13.28
C ASP A 225 -17.47 -7.88 -14.28
N PRO A 226 -17.95 -9.13 -14.19
CA PRO A 226 -18.86 -9.70 -15.19
C PRO A 226 -20.21 -8.99 -15.31
N PHE A 227 -20.66 -8.33 -14.23
CA PHE A 227 -21.91 -7.57 -14.22
C PHE A 227 -21.71 -6.15 -14.74
N TRP A 228 -20.60 -5.50 -14.36
CA TRP A 228 -20.37 -4.10 -14.68
C TRP A 228 -19.59 -3.87 -15.98
N GLY A 229 -18.69 -4.78 -16.35
CA GLY A 229 -17.82 -4.68 -17.53
C GLY A 229 -18.55 -4.23 -18.80
N PRO A 230 -19.71 -4.82 -19.17
CA PRO A 230 -20.47 -4.40 -20.34
C PRO A 230 -20.97 -2.94 -20.31
N GLN A 231 -21.07 -2.33 -19.13
CA GLN A 231 -21.39 -0.91 -18.94
C GLN A 231 -20.15 -0.02 -18.93
N PHE A 232 -18.95 -0.58 -18.80
CA PHE A 232 -17.65 0.11 -18.85
C PHE A 232 -16.87 -0.32 -20.09
N ASN A 233 -15.58 -0.65 -19.98
CA ASN A 233 -14.75 -1.03 -21.13
C ASN A 233 -14.71 -2.53 -21.40
N ASN A 234 -15.10 -3.36 -20.43
CA ASN A 234 -15.15 -4.82 -20.56
C ASN A 234 -13.81 -5.43 -21.00
N GLY A 235 -12.71 -5.11 -20.30
CA GLY A 235 -11.38 -5.63 -20.60
C GLY A 235 -10.34 -5.24 -19.55
N GLU A 236 -9.21 -5.93 -19.57
CA GLU A 236 -8.06 -5.72 -18.69
C GLU A 236 -7.31 -4.44 -19.09
N ILE A 237 -7.56 -3.33 -18.38
CA ILE A 237 -6.98 -2.02 -18.69
C ILE A 237 -6.20 -1.46 -17.50
N PHE A 238 -4.97 -1.03 -17.76
CA PHE A 238 -4.20 -0.11 -16.94
C PHE A 238 -4.26 1.29 -17.55
N TYR A 239 -4.82 2.24 -16.81
CA TYR A 239 -4.88 3.65 -17.19
C TYR A 239 -3.63 4.37 -16.68
N ALA A 240 -2.97 5.15 -17.53
CA ALA A 240 -1.75 5.87 -17.18
C ALA A 240 -1.79 7.34 -17.63
N LEU A 241 -1.08 8.19 -16.89
CA LEU A 241 -0.88 9.58 -17.27
C LEU A 241 -0.06 9.72 -18.58
N VAL A 242 -0.18 10.87 -19.24
CA VAL A 242 0.65 11.27 -20.39
C VAL A 242 1.55 12.45 -20.04
N PRO A 243 2.65 12.68 -20.79
CA PRO A 243 3.45 13.88 -20.61
C PRO A 243 2.66 15.14 -20.97
N ASP A 244 2.88 16.20 -20.19
CA ASP A 244 2.44 17.57 -20.46
C ASP A 244 3.58 18.54 -20.06
N PRO A 245 4.74 18.50 -20.76
CA PRO A 245 5.93 19.26 -20.37
C PRO A 245 5.77 20.77 -20.60
N VAL A 246 4.86 21.16 -21.49
CA VAL A 246 4.40 22.54 -21.67
C VAL A 246 2.98 22.52 -21.13
N PRO A 247 2.70 23.03 -19.92
CA PRO A 247 1.46 22.77 -19.19
C PRO A 247 0.23 23.32 -19.93
N THR A 248 -0.32 22.50 -20.82
CA THR A 248 -1.49 22.81 -21.63
C THR A 248 -2.76 22.30 -20.96
N LEU A 249 -2.62 21.30 -20.09
CA LEU A 249 -3.70 20.78 -19.26
C LEU A 249 -3.85 21.65 -18.00
N GLN A 250 -5.07 21.76 -17.47
CA GLN A 250 -5.32 22.44 -16.18
C GLN A 250 -5.01 21.52 -14.98
N SER A 251 -3.94 20.74 -15.10
CA SER A 251 -3.48 19.70 -14.17
C SER A 251 -2.01 19.88 -13.80
N CYS A 252 -1.43 18.88 -13.14
CA CYS A 252 0.00 18.84 -12.86
C CYS A 252 0.78 18.62 -14.16
N ALA A 253 1.83 19.43 -14.35
CA ALA A 253 2.74 19.29 -15.48
C ALA A 253 3.64 18.07 -15.27
N HIS A 254 3.84 17.28 -16.33
CA HIS A 254 4.68 16.08 -16.28
C HIS A 254 5.61 16.03 -17.48
N THR A 255 6.90 15.96 -17.23
CA THR A 255 7.90 15.79 -18.28
C THR A 255 7.88 14.37 -18.85
N VAL A 256 8.37 14.22 -20.08
CA VAL A 256 8.55 12.89 -20.70
C VAL A 256 9.43 11.98 -19.83
N ALA A 257 10.48 12.52 -19.21
CA ALA A 257 11.37 11.76 -18.33
C ALA A 257 10.65 11.28 -17.06
N GLU A 258 9.80 12.11 -16.46
CA GLU A 258 8.99 11.73 -15.30
C GLU A 258 8.00 10.63 -15.64
N VAL A 259 7.27 10.75 -16.77
CA VAL A 259 6.32 9.70 -17.20
C VAL A 259 7.03 8.37 -17.43
N LYS A 260 8.18 8.37 -18.12
CA LYS A 260 8.99 7.15 -18.33
C LYS A 260 9.48 6.51 -17.04
N ARG A 261 9.66 7.30 -15.98
CA ARG A 261 10.08 6.82 -14.66
C ARG A 261 8.91 6.31 -13.83
N LEU A 262 7.77 7.02 -13.84
CA LEU A 262 6.61 6.75 -12.97
C LEU A 262 5.72 5.63 -13.50
N VAL A 263 5.44 5.62 -14.80
CA VAL A 263 4.47 4.68 -15.40
C VAL A 263 4.87 3.22 -15.16
N PRO A 264 6.16 2.82 -15.26
CA PRO A 264 6.53 1.43 -14.93
C PRO A 264 6.33 1.04 -13.46
N VAL A 265 6.58 1.95 -12.52
CA VAL A 265 6.31 1.71 -11.10
C VAL A 265 4.81 1.55 -10.87
N THR A 266 4.02 2.40 -11.52
CA THR A 266 2.56 2.38 -11.40
C THR A 266 1.95 1.15 -12.09
N PHE A 267 2.50 0.71 -13.22
CA PHE A 267 2.02 -0.48 -13.93
C PHE A 267 2.11 -1.72 -13.04
N ILE A 268 3.26 -1.98 -12.43
CA ILE A 268 3.44 -3.18 -11.60
C ILE A 268 2.59 -3.13 -10.32
N HIS A 269 2.32 -1.93 -9.80
CA HIS A 269 1.37 -1.73 -8.70
C HIS A 269 -0.06 -2.09 -9.12
N GLU A 270 -0.57 -1.44 -10.18
CA GLU A 270 -1.96 -1.63 -10.62
C GLU A 270 -2.22 -3.01 -11.25
N PHE A 271 -1.20 -3.63 -11.82
CA PHE A 271 -1.29 -4.99 -12.33
C PHE A 271 -1.45 -6.00 -11.19
N GLN A 272 -0.81 -5.79 -10.03
CA GLN A 272 -1.08 -6.60 -8.85
C GLN A 272 -2.55 -6.49 -8.40
N HIS A 273 -3.13 -5.28 -8.37
CA HIS A 273 -4.57 -5.12 -8.07
C HIS A 273 -5.47 -5.89 -9.05
N MET A 274 -5.15 -5.85 -10.34
CA MET A 274 -5.89 -6.59 -11.37
C MET A 274 -5.82 -8.10 -11.16
N ILE A 275 -4.63 -8.64 -10.89
CA ILE A 275 -4.41 -10.06 -10.56
C ILE A 275 -5.18 -10.45 -9.29
N SER A 276 -5.10 -9.63 -8.25
CA SER A 276 -5.80 -9.87 -6.98
C SER A 276 -7.32 -9.91 -7.20
N TYR A 277 -7.87 -8.95 -7.95
CA TYR A 277 -9.29 -8.91 -8.28
C TYR A 277 -9.74 -10.16 -9.07
N ASN A 278 -8.95 -10.60 -10.05
CA ASN A 278 -9.22 -11.84 -10.79
C ASN A 278 -9.33 -13.03 -9.82
N HIS A 279 -8.32 -13.25 -8.98
CA HIS A 279 -8.28 -14.43 -8.13
C HIS A 279 -9.32 -14.42 -7.01
N HIS A 280 -9.58 -13.26 -6.39
CA HIS A 280 -10.55 -13.14 -5.30
C HIS A 280 -12.00 -13.12 -5.81
N VAL A 281 -12.28 -12.31 -6.85
CA VAL A 281 -13.65 -12.02 -7.28
C VAL A 281 -14.06 -12.89 -8.47
N LEU A 282 -13.26 -12.94 -9.53
CA LEU A 282 -13.67 -13.60 -10.77
C LEU A 282 -13.60 -15.13 -10.66
N GLU A 283 -12.47 -15.67 -10.22
CA GLU A 283 -12.27 -17.12 -10.13
C GLU A 283 -12.94 -17.75 -8.92
N ARG A 284 -12.97 -17.03 -7.78
CA ARG A 284 -13.42 -17.60 -6.49
C ARG A 284 -14.76 -17.07 -6.02
N HIS A 285 -15.34 -16.10 -6.72
CA HIS A 285 -16.63 -15.51 -6.39
C HIS A 285 -16.70 -14.99 -4.94
N GLY A 286 -15.55 -14.57 -4.40
CA GLY A 286 -15.43 -13.96 -3.09
C GLY A 286 -15.50 -12.45 -3.16
N ASP A 287 -15.23 -11.83 -2.01
CA ASP A 287 -15.02 -10.38 -1.95
C ASP A 287 -13.60 -10.04 -2.43
N ALA A 288 -13.42 -8.86 -3.02
CA ALA A 288 -12.08 -8.31 -3.29
C ALA A 288 -11.26 -8.21 -1.99
N GLU A 289 -9.94 -8.35 -2.08
CA GLU A 289 -9.03 -8.26 -0.94
C GLU A 289 -9.21 -6.93 -0.18
N ILE A 290 -9.05 -6.98 1.14
CA ILE A 290 -9.20 -5.82 2.01
C ILE A 290 -8.10 -4.78 1.72
N LEU A 291 -8.45 -3.50 1.86
CA LEU A 291 -7.61 -2.34 1.55
C LEU A 291 -6.14 -2.54 1.96
N TRP A 292 -5.86 -2.72 3.25
CA TRP A 292 -4.47 -2.78 3.72
C TRP A 292 -3.66 -3.94 3.14
N LEU A 293 -4.26 -5.12 2.91
CA LEU A 293 -3.53 -6.29 2.40
C LEU A 293 -3.34 -6.18 0.89
N ASN A 294 -4.35 -5.71 0.17
CA ASN A 294 -4.29 -5.46 -1.27
C ASN A 294 -3.20 -4.41 -1.59
N GLU A 295 -3.24 -3.26 -0.91
CA GLU A 295 -2.23 -2.20 -1.07
C GLU A 295 -0.84 -2.66 -0.60
N SER A 296 -0.74 -3.50 0.43
CA SER A 296 0.56 -4.07 0.83
C SER A 296 1.20 -4.88 -0.30
N LEU A 297 0.41 -5.72 -0.99
CA LEU A 297 0.88 -6.59 -2.06
C LEU A 297 1.29 -5.77 -3.28
N SER A 298 0.53 -4.72 -3.63
CA SER A 298 0.86 -3.78 -4.71
C SER A 298 2.13 -2.97 -4.44
N HIS A 299 2.33 -2.45 -3.23
CA HIS A 299 3.61 -1.82 -2.86
C HIS A 299 4.77 -2.82 -2.88
N TYR A 300 4.53 -4.09 -2.50
CA TYR A 300 5.56 -5.11 -2.66
C TYR A 300 5.87 -5.44 -4.12
N ALA A 301 4.89 -5.33 -5.03
CA ALA A 301 5.10 -5.44 -6.47
C ALA A 301 6.08 -4.37 -6.97
N GLU A 302 5.97 -3.13 -6.49
CA GLU A 302 6.95 -2.07 -6.75
C GLU A 302 8.36 -2.47 -6.29
N GLU A 303 8.52 -2.98 -5.06
CA GLU A 303 9.82 -3.47 -4.57
C GLU A 303 10.39 -4.57 -5.46
N LEU A 304 9.56 -5.52 -5.91
CA LEU A 304 9.97 -6.59 -6.82
C LEU A 304 10.46 -6.02 -8.17
N GLY A 305 9.73 -5.06 -8.74
CA GLY A 305 10.11 -4.32 -9.93
C GLY A 305 11.47 -3.65 -9.78
N GLY A 306 11.68 -2.93 -8.68
CA GLY A 306 12.96 -2.31 -8.35
C GLY A 306 14.09 -3.32 -8.20
N ARG A 307 13.90 -4.40 -7.44
CA ARG A 307 14.96 -5.39 -7.19
C ARG A 307 15.40 -6.10 -8.46
N SER A 308 14.52 -6.23 -9.45
CA SER A 308 14.84 -6.91 -10.72
C SER A 308 15.95 -6.22 -11.54
N VAL A 309 16.26 -4.96 -11.24
CA VAL A 309 17.30 -4.20 -11.94
C VAL A 309 18.64 -4.16 -11.19
N LEU A 310 18.69 -4.69 -9.96
CA LEU A 310 19.90 -4.74 -9.17
C LEU A 310 20.79 -5.94 -9.54
N PRO A 311 22.13 -5.81 -9.38
CA PRO A 311 22.86 -4.64 -8.91
C PRO A 311 23.17 -3.60 -10.00
N ALA A 312 22.73 -3.83 -11.24
CA ALA A 312 23.16 -3.07 -12.41
C ALA A 312 22.67 -1.61 -12.43
N ASP A 313 21.44 -1.36 -11.97
CA ASP A 313 20.81 -0.03 -12.05
C ASP A 313 20.20 0.39 -10.72
N THR A 314 21.01 1.09 -9.91
CA THR A 314 20.55 1.63 -8.62
C THR A 314 19.57 2.78 -8.78
N ALA A 315 19.68 3.59 -9.85
CA ALA A 315 18.81 4.75 -10.05
C ALA A 315 17.36 4.31 -10.37
N THR A 316 17.22 3.29 -11.22
CA THR A 316 15.90 2.68 -11.48
C THR A 316 15.39 1.99 -10.23
N PHE A 317 16.20 1.20 -9.50
CA PHE A 317 15.78 0.61 -8.21
C PHE A 317 15.19 1.66 -7.27
N CYS A 318 15.89 2.78 -7.08
CA CYS A 318 15.44 3.88 -6.23
C CYS A 318 14.10 4.47 -6.68
N SER A 319 13.82 4.52 -7.98
CA SER A 319 12.56 5.05 -8.50
C SER A 319 11.35 4.20 -8.10
N TYR A 320 11.55 2.88 -7.94
CA TYR A 320 10.51 1.97 -7.48
C TYR A 320 10.32 2.01 -5.96
N VAL A 321 11.41 1.99 -5.17
CA VAL A 321 11.29 1.80 -3.71
C VAL A 321 11.20 3.08 -2.89
N ALA A 322 11.46 4.25 -3.48
CA ALA A 322 11.55 5.48 -2.69
C ALA A 322 10.22 5.91 -2.06
N GLY A 323 9.09 5.62 -2.74
CA GLY A 323 7.75 5.82 -2.18
C GLY A 323 7.56 5.00 -0.90
N ASP A 324 7.78 3.70 -0.99
CA ASP A 324 7.71 2.77 0.15
C ASP A 324 8.60 3.19 1.31
N LEU A 325 9.85 3.61 1.03
CA LEU A 325 10.80 4.06 2.06
C LEU A 325 10.39 5.37 2.72
N SER A 326 9.82 6.30 1.96
CA SER A 326 9.31 7.57 2.50
C SER A 326 8.09 7.33 3.39
N ASN A 327 7.15 6.52 2.91
CA ASN A 327 5.92 6.13 3.58
C ASN A 327 6.19 5.37 4.88
N SER A 328 7.04 4.34 4.83
CA SER A 328 7.46 3.57 6.01
C SER A 328 8.23 4.41 7.02
N GLY A 329 9.07 5.33 6.54
CA GLY A 329 9.73 6.32 7.38
C GLY A 329 8.75 7.23 8.11
N THR A 330 7.69 7.67 7.43
CA THR A 330 6.62 8.52 7.99
C THR A 330 5.80 7.75 9.04
N TYR A 331 5.36 6.53 8.72
CA TYR A 331 4.71 5.63 9.68
C TYR A 331 5.51 5.46 10.97
N LEU A 332 6.80 5.15 10.83
CA LEU A 332 7.69 4.86 11.95
C LEU A 332 7.93 6.07 12.88
N GLN A 333 7.66 7.31 12.44
CA GLN A 333 7.73 8.48 13.32
C GLN A 333 6.65 8.47 14.38
N SER A 334 5.45 7.98 14.05
CA SER A 334 4.32 7.91 14.97
C SER A 334 3.41 6.71 14.70
N PRO A 335 3.89 5.47 14.89
CA PRO A 335 3.11 4.27 14.54
C PRO A 335 1.74 4.22 15.20
N GLN A 336 1.59 4.81 16.40
CA GLN A 336 0.34 4.89 17.15
C GLN A 336 -0.76 5.70 16.44
N SER A 337 -0.38 6.60 15.54
CA SER A 337 -1.30 7.52 14.83
C SER A 337 -1.95 6.89 13.60
N HIS A 338 -1.45 5.74 13.13
CA HIS A 338 -1.82 5.15 11.84
C HIS A 338 -2.44 3.77 12.03
N PHE A 339 -3.39 3.40 11.18
CA PHE A 339 -3.97 2.06 11.16
C PHE A 339 -3.08 1.13 10.31
N LEU A 340 -2.94 -0.12 10.75
CA LEU A 340 -2.55 -1.21 9.85
C LEU A 340 -3.78 -1.93 9.32
N VAL A 341 -4.85 -2.07 10.13
CA VAL A 341 -6.05 -2.81 9.75
C VAL A 341 -7.22 -1.85 9.56
N ASP A 342 -7.48 -1.49 8.32
CA ASP A 342 -8.59 -0.63 7.90
C ASP A 342 -9.36 -1.20 6.70
N THR A 343 -10.59 -0.73 6.49
CA THR A 343 -11.48 -1.18 5.38
C THR A 343 -11.86 -0.08 4.40
N ALA A 344 -11.86 1.16 4.86
CA ALA A 344 -12.22 2.36 4.12
C ALA A 344 -11.93 3.57 5.03
N GLY A 345 -11.62 4.72 4.45
CA GLY A 345 -11.09 5.88 5.18
C GLY A 345 -9.59 6.02 4.96
N ILE A 346 -9.00 7.08 5.52
CA ILE A 346 -7.69 7.63 5.17
C ILE A 346 -6.55 6.60 5.41
N GLY A 347 -6.37 5.67 4.48
CA GLY A 347 -5.12 4.94 4.28
C GLY A 347 -4.09 5.90 3.72
N ASP A 348 -3.69 6.89 4.52
CA ASP A 348 -2.71 7.88 4.09
C ASP A 348 -1.38 7.21 3.73
N LEU A 349 -0.49 8.00 3.16
CA LEU A 349 0.85 7.57 2.82
C LEU A 349 1.58 6.88 3.99
N ALA A 350 1.29 7.24 5.25
CA ALA A 350 1.89 6.56 6.39
C ALA A 350 1.23 5.19 6.66
N ASN A 351 -0.10 5.05 6.56
CA ASN A 351 -0.73 3.73 6.60
C ASN A 351 -0.17 2.80 5.51
N ARG A 352 0.04 3.29 4.27
CA ARG A 352 0.72 2.55 3.19
C ARG A 352 2.12 2.07 3.58
N GLY A 353 2.86 2.90 4.31
CA GLY A 353 4.15 2.53 4.91
C GLY A 353 4.04 1.38 5.91
N ALA A 354 2.99 1.38 6.74
CA ALA A 354 2.70 0.28 7.66
C ALA A 354 2.38 -1.02 6.91
N TYR A 355 1.56 -0.93 5.85
CA TYR A 355 1.16 -2.07 5.01
C TYR A 355 2.38 -2.76 4.40
N TRP A 356 3.26 -1.98 3.75
CA TRP A 356 4.48 -2.49 3.13
C TRP A 356 5.43 -3.13 4.15
N LEU A 357 5.66 -2.47 5.29
CA LEU A 357 6.49 -3.03 6.38
C LEU A 357 5.92 -4.34 6.90
N PHE A 358 4.60 -4.42 7.11
CA PHE A 358 3.96 -5.62 7.62
C PHE A 358 4.06 -6.77 6.61
N LEU A 359 3.77 -6.54 5.33
CA LEU A 359 3.94 -7.59 4.31
C LEU A 359 5.41 -8.00 4.16
N ARG A 360 6.37 -7.07 4.26
CA ARG A 360 7.79 -7.45 4.27
C ARG A 360 8.15 -8.36 5.41
N TYR A 361 7.64 -8.07 6.61
CA TYR A 361 7.80 -8.94 7.76
C TYR A 361 7.19 -10.33 7.51
N LEU A 362 5.96 -10.40 6.98
CA LEU A 362 5.32 -11.68 6.65
C LEU A 362 6.19 -12.51 5.69
N ILE A 363 6.61 -11.90 4.59
CA ILE A 363 7.38 -12.61 3.57
C ILE A 363 8.74 -13.05 4.13
N ASP A 364 9.43 -12.20 4.89
CA ASP A 364 10.70 -12.55 5.50
C ASP A 364 10.55 -13.71 6.50
N GLN A 365 9.45 -13.77 7.24
CA GLN A 365 9.26 -14.79 8.27
C GLN A 365 8.72 -16.12 7.76
N TYR A 366 7.84 -16.09 6.75
CA TYR A 366 7.07 -17.27 6.34
C TYR A 366 7.41 -17.79 4.94
N SER A 367 8.31 -17.13 4.20
CA SER A 367 8.95 -17.74 3.03
C SER A 367 10.06 -18.68 3.45
N ALA A 368 10.30 -19.74 2.67
CA ALA A 368 11.33 -20.73 2.97
C ALA A 368 12.75 -20.09 2.99
N ASP A 369 13.00 -19.12 2.12
CA ASP A 369 14.21 -18.30 2.09
C ASP A 369 13.94 -16.91 1.48
N THR A 370 15.01 -16.13 1.24
CA THR A 370 14.95 -14.77 0.69
C THR A 370 14.96 -14.71 -0.85
N SER A 371 15.04 -15.86 -1.54
CA SER A 371 15.00 -15.90 -3.00
C SER A 371 13.64 -15.41 -3.51
N PHE A 372 13.64 -14.83 -4.72
CA PHE A 372 12.38 -14.41 -5.33
C PHE A 372 11.39 -15.58 -5.48
N ALA A 373 11.86 -16.77 -5.86
CA ALA A 373 11.01 -17.94 -6.04
C ALA A 373 10.25 -18.32 -4.75
N GLN A 374 10.93 -18.39 -3.61
CA GLN A 374 10.27 -18.76 -2.35
C GLN A 374 9.36 -17.65 -1.81
N ARG A 375 9.74 -16.38 -2.02
CA ARG A 375 8.87 -15.24 -1.68
C ARG A 375 7.60 -15.24 -2.52
N ALA A 376 7.72 -15.54 -3.82
CA ALA A 376 6.60 -15.67 -4.75
C ALA A 376 5.64 -16.80 -4.35
N VAL A 377 6.15 -17.93 -3.85
CA VAL A 377 5.30 -19.01 -3.32
C VAL A 377 4.43 -18.51 -2.17
N PHE A 378 4.96 -17.66 -1.29
CA PHE A 378 4.19 -17.12 -0.17
C PHE A 378 3.18 -16.06 -0.61
N THR A 379 3.56 -15.10 -1.45
CA THR A 379 2.63 -14.07 -1.94
C THR A 379 1.48 -14.64 -2.76
N ARG A 380 1.72 -15.69 -3.57
CA ARG A 380 0.63 -16.42 -4.24
C ARG A 380 -0.40 -17.00 -3.28
N LYS A 381 0.01 -17.45 -2.09
CA LYS A 381 -0.96 -17.96 -1.11
C LYS A 381 -1.88 -16.86 -0.59
N LEU A 382 -1.40 -15.61 -0.57
CA LEU A 382 -2.17 -14.46 -0.15
C LEU A 382 -3.13 -13.97 -1.26
N ASP A 383 -2.78 -14.06 -2.54
CA ASP A 383 -3.67 -13.64 -3.64
C ASP A 383 -4.58 -14.75 -4.19
N ILE A 384 -4.09 -15.99 -4.26
CA ILE A 384 -4.80 -17.12 -4.91
C ILE A 384 -5.71 -17.81 -3.88
N THR A 385 -6.63 -17.04 -3.28
CA THR A 385 -7.49 -17.46 -2.17
C THR A 385 -8.79 -16.67 -2.14
N SER A 386 -9.83 -17.20 -1.47
CA SER A 386 -11.09 -16.48 -1.21
C SER A 386 -11.09 -15.79 0.16
N LEU A 387 -10.05 -16.01 0.96
CA LEU A 387 -9.89 -15.42 2.28
C LEU A 387 -9.30 -14.02 2.13
N THR A 388 -9.75 -13.08 2.95
CA THR A 388 -9.24 -11.71 2.94
C THR A 388 -8.68 -11.30 4.32
N GLY A 389 -7.77 -10.34 4.32
CA GLY A 389 -7.29 -9.65 5.51
C GLY A 389 -6.73 -10.57 6.61
N PRO A 390 -7.06 -10.34 7.89
CA PRO A 390 -6.50 -11.11 9.01
C PRO A 390 -6.72 -12.61 8.92
N GLN A 391 -7.86 -13.05 8.36
CA GLN A 391 -8.14 -14.48 8.19
C GLN A 391 -7.23 -15.10 7.13
N ASN A 392 -6.96 -14.37 6.04
CA ASN A 392 -6.01 -14.78 5.02
C ASN A 392 -4.61 -14.96 5.63
N VAL A 393 -4.09 -13.93 6.29
CA VAL A 393 -2.78 -13.98 6.95
C VAL A 393 -2.70 -15.11 7.97
N ALA A 394 -3.70 -15.27 8.84
CA ALA A 394 -3.67 -16.31 9.85
C ALA A 394 -3.63 -17.72 9.24
N THR A 395 -4.36 -17.92 8.15
CA THR A 395 -4.41 -19.20 7.44
C THR A 395 -3.07 -19.50 6.76
N GLN A 396 -2.51 -18.55 6.01
CA GLN A 396 -1.30 -18.80 5.22
C GLN A 396 -0.01 -18.85 6.06
N THR A 397 0.00 -18.20 7.21
CA THR A 397 1.12 -18.26 8.17
C THR A 397 1.03 -19.44 9.13
N GLY A 398 -0.16 -20.03 9.30
CA GLY A 398 -0.44 -21.01 10.34
C GLY A 398 -0.35 -20.45 11.77
N GLN A 399 -0.38 -19.13 11.93
CA GLN A 399 -0.29 -18.42 13.21
C GLN A 399 -1.52 -17.55 13.41
N SER A 400 -1.94 -17.32 14.66
CA SER A 400 -3.00 -16.32 14.90
C SER A 400 -2.52 -14.94 14.45
N PHE A 401 -3.38 -14.16 13.79
CA PHE A 401 -3.05 -12.80 13.35
C PHE A 401 -2.49 -11.92 14.49
N ALA A 402 -3.06 -12.03 15.69
CA ALA A 402 -2.59 -11.32 16.88
C ALA A 402 -1.12 -11.62 17.25
N LEU A 403 -0.68 -12.88 17.12
CA LEU A 403 0.71 -13.26 17.37
C LEU A 403 1.67 -12.70 16.30
N VAL A 404 1.21 -12.68 15.05
CA VAL A 404 2.00 -12.12 13.95
C VAL A 404 2.16 -10.60 14.13
N LEU A 405 1.09 -9.90 14.50
CA LEU A 405 1.12 -8.47 14.83
C LEU A 405 2.04 -8.15 16.02
N GLU A 406 1.99 -8.96 17.07
CA GLU A 406 2.83 -8.82 18.26
C GLU A 406 4.32 -8.87 17.90
N ARG A 407 4.70 -9.90 17.14
CA ARG A 407 6.09 -10.07 16.71
C ARG A 407 6.52 -8.98 15.73
N TRP A 408 5.67 -8.60 14.79
CA TRP A 408 5.96 -7.50 13.87
C TRP A 408 6.20 -6.17 14.60
N ALA A 409 5.35 -5.85 15.58
CA ALA A 409 5.52 -4.63 16.37
C ALA A 409 6.87 -4.60 17.08
N LEU A 410 7.29 -5.71 17.70
CA LEU A 410 8.63 -5.76 18.28
C LEU A 410 9.73 -5.68 17.19
N ALA A 411 9.57 -6.40 16.08
CA ALA A 411 10.51 -6.43 14.97
C ALA A 411 10.80 -5.04 14.38
N ASN A 412 9.77 -4.18 14.29
CA ASN A 412 9.91 -2.80 13.83
C ASN A 412 11.04 -2.07 14.55
N TRP A 413 11.23 -2.31 15.85
CA TRP A 413 12.31 -1.66 16.58
C TRP A 413 13.54 -2.54 16.80
N VAL A 414 13.41 -3.85 17.06
CA VAL A 414 14.57 -4.65 17.48
C VAL A 414 15.36 -5.28 16.34
N SER A 415 14.79 -5.37 15.13
CA SER A 415 15.32 -6.20 14.02
C SER A 415 16.82 -6.00 13.73
N ASP A 416 17.25 -4.75 13.61
CA ASP A 416 18.63 -4.35 13.33
C ASP A 416 19.20 -3.42 14.41
N LEU A 417 18.74 -3.58 15.65
CA LEU A 417 19.17 -2.79 16.80
C LEU A 417 20.67 -3.04 17.13
N PRO A 418 21.53 -2.01 17.11
CA PRO A 418 22.95 -2.19 17.44
C PRO A 418 23.17 -2.74 18.85
N GLY A 419 24.06 -3.73 18.98
CA GLY A 419 24.38 -4.36 20.26
C GLY A 419 23.33 -5.35 20.79
N PHE A 420 22.23 -5.57 20.04
CA PHE A 420 21.19 -6.53 20.41
C PHE A 420 21.04 -7.60 19.33
N THR A 421 21.04 -8.86 19.73
CA THR A 421 20.78 -9.98 18.80
C THR A 421 19.29 -10.33 18.86
N ALA A 422 18.50 -9.76 17.95
CA ALA A 422 17.06 -10.04 17.90
C ALA A 422 16.79 -11.54 17.70
N PRO A 423 15.77 -12.13 18.35
CA PRO A 423 15.26 -13.45 17.98
C PRO A 423 14.88 -13.52 16.49
N SER A 424 14.96 -14.71 15.88
CA SER A 424 14.70 -14.90 14.44
C SER A 424 13.35 -14.37 13.98
N GLU A 425 12.33 -14.54 14.82
CA GLU A 425 10.94 -14.13 14.61
C GLU A 425 10.73 -12.62 14.72
N LEU A 426 11.74 -11.87 15.20
CA LEU A 426 11.72 -10.41 15.38
C LEU A 426 12.66 -9.69 14.42
N ARG A 427 12.97 -10.29 13.26
CA ARG A 427 13.88 -9.73 12.26
C ARG A 427 13.20 -9.49 10.91
N TYR A 428 13.52 -8.37 10.29
CA TYR A 428 13.54 -8.25 8.85
C TYR A 428 14.82 -8.93 8.33
N LYS A 429 14.68 -9.72 7.26
CA LYS A 429 15.78 -10.43 6.60
C LYS A 429 16.29 -9.67 5.38
N MET A 430 15.38 -9.04 4.64
CA MET A 430 15.71 -8.32 3.39
C MET A 430 16.09 -6.85 3.60
N TRP A 431 15.67 -6.27 4.72
CA TRP A 431 15.85 -4.87 5.05
C TRP A 431 16.51 -4.71 6.43
N ARG A 432 17.39 -3.73 6.54
CA ARG A 432 18.04 -3.24 7.77
C ARG A 432 17.84 -1.73 7.83
N PHE A 433 16.63 -1.31 8.15
CA PHE A 433 16.18 0.09 8.03
C PHE A 433 17.11 1.12 8.70
N ARG A 434 17.80 0.79 9.80
CA ARG A 434 18.79 1.70 10.42
C ARG A 434 19.98 1.98 9.53
N ALA A 435 20.41 1.02 8.72
CA ALA A 435 21.50 1.18 7.77
C ALA A 435 20.98 1.58 6.37
N ASP A 436 19.86 1.02 5.94
CA ASP A 436 19.37 1.14 4.57
C ASP A 436 18.78 2.53 4.29
N TYR A 437 18.08 3.15 5.24
CA TYR A 437 17.58 4.52 5.07
C TYR A 437 18.70 5.53 4.74
N PRO A 438 19.72 5.73 5.59
CA PRO A 438 20.81 6.65 5.27
C PRO A 438 21.59 6.22 4.01
N LEU A 439 21.79 4.92 3.81
CA LEU A 439 22.50 4.41 2.63
C LEU A 439 21.78 4.79 1.34
N LEU A 440 20.48 4.50 1.26
CA LEU A 440 19.67 4.74 0.06
C LEU A 440 19.41 6.22 -0.14
N ARG A 441 19.15 7.01 0.91
CA ARG A 441 19.06 8.46 0.79
C ARG A 441 20.27 9.06 0.08
N ASN A 442 21.47 8.59 0.41
CA ASN A 442 22.72 9.11 -0.15
C ASN A 442 23.08 8.54 -1.53
N LYS A 443 22.47 7.41 -1.93
CA LYS A 443 22.71 6.77 -3.23
C LYS A 443 21.64 7.09 -4.27
N CYS A 444 20.41 7.28 -3.84
CA CYS A 444 19.28 7.50 -4.72
C CYS A 444 19.30 8.92 -5.30
N PRO A 445 19.22 9.08 -6.63
CA PRO A 445 19.06 10.39 -7.26
C PRO A 445 17.73 11.03 -6.85
N ASP A 446 17.75 12.32 -6.55
CA ASP A 446 16.52 13.09 -6.36
C ASP A 446 15.80 13.27 -7.71
N PRO A 447 14.49 12.99 -7.82
CA PRO A 447 13.76 13.08 -9.08
C PRO A 447 13.78 14.46 -9.74
N GLY A 448 13.88 15.55 -8.95
CA GLY A 448 13.89 16.91 -9.48
C GLY A 448 15.26 17.39 -9.93
N THR A 449 16.35 16.81 -9.40
CA THR A 449 17.73 17.22 -9.74
C THR A 449 18.52 16.18 -10.53
N GLY A 450 18.07 14.92 -10.55
CA GLY A 450 18.77 13.80 -11.18
C GLY A 450 20.04 13.34 -10.45
N VAL A 451 20.34 13.88 -9.26
CA VAL A 451 21.54 13.53 -8.47
C VAL A 451 21.20 13.29 -6.99
N PRO A 452 21.95 12.45 -6.26
CA PRO A 452 21.74 12.25 -4.83
C PRO A 452 22.07 13.52 -3.99
N PRO A 453 21.51 13.66 -2.77
CA PRO A 453 20.64 12.70 -2.07
C PRO A 453 19.16 12.89 -2.37
N TYR A 454 18.39 11.81 -2.46
CA TYR A 454 16.93 11.87 -2.52
C TYR A 454 16.34 12.11 -1.13
N ARG A 455 15.93 13.35 -0.86
CA ARG A 455 15.56 13.80 0.50
C ARG A 455 14.23 13.27 1.04
N ALA A 456 13.40 12.65 0.21
CA ALA A 456 12.17 11.99 0.63
C ALA A 456 12.44 10.68 1.39
N ILE A 457 13.57 10.03 1.14
CA ILE A 457 14.00 8.84 1.89
C ILE A 457 14.56 9.30 3.25
N PRO A 458 14.17 8.70 4.38
CA PRO A 458 14.64 9.10 5.71
C PRO A 458 16.17 9.16 5.83
N ALA A 459 16.68 10.15 6.56
CA ALA A 459 18.12 10.28 6.82
C ALA A 459 18.64 9.33 7.90
N ALA A 460 17.74 8.77 8.70
CA ALA A 460 18.02 7.82 9.76
C ALA A 460 16.73 7.04 10.04
N PHE A 461 16.85 6.00 10.87
CA PHE A 461 15.70 5.30 11.41
C PHE A 461 14.83 6.24 12.25
N THR A 462 13.53 6.30 11.93
CA THR A 462 12.63 7.33 12.44
C THR A 462 11.86 6.92 13.70
N LEU A 463 11.79 5.63 14.02
CA LEU A 463 11.16 5.16 15.25
C LEU A 463 12.11 5.33 16.43
N VAL A 464 11.85 6.36 17.23
CA VAL A 464 12.60 6.71 18.43
C VAL A 464 11.69 6.59 19.67
N PRO A 465 11.71 5.44 20.36
CA PRO A 465 10.97 5.28 21.60
C PRO A 465 11.45 6.25 22.67
N GLY A 466 10.52 6.82 23.45
CA GLY A 466 10.88 7.52 24.69
C GLY A 466 11.59 6.60 25.67
N VAL A 467 12.32 7.14 26.63
CA VAL A 467 13.03 6.37 27.66
C VAL A 467 12.75 6.92 29.05
N GLY A 468 12.54 6.05 30.04
CA GLY A 468 12.33 6.44 31.43
C GLY A 468 12.40 5.28 32.40
N ALA A 469 12.25 5.56 33.70
CA ALA A 469 12.16 4.52 34.72
C ALA A 469 10.82 3.78 34.62
N GLY A 470 10.83 2.46 34.85
CA GLY A 470 9.62 1.62 34.79
C GLY A 470 8.50 2.06 35.75
N SER A 471 8.85 2.51 36.96
CA SER A 471 7.88 3.02 37.93
C SER A 471 7.36 4.43 37.60
N ALA A 472 8.07 5.18 36.75
CA ALA A 472 7.67 6.52 36.31
C ALA A 472 6.88 6.51 34.99
N VAL A 473 6.60 5.33 34.43
CA VAL A 473 5.82 5.20 33.18
C VAL A 473 4.46 5.85 33.37
N ASN A 474 4.10 6.75 32.46
CA ASN A 474 2.78 7.35 32.48
C ASN A 474 2.33 7.78 31.09
N LEU A 475 1.73 6.85 30.38
CA LEU A 475 1.39 6.98 28.97
C LEU A 475 -0.12 6.81 28.78
N SER A 476 -0.72 7.66 27.98
CA SER A 476 -2.11 7.50 27.53
C SER A 476 -2.24 7.80 26.04
N GLY A 477 -3.26 7.25 25.40
CA GLY A 477 -3.49 7.48 23.98
C GLY A 477 -4.65 6.65 23.42
N VAL A 478 -4.65 6.47 22.11
CA VAL A 478 -5.62 5.63 21.39
C VAL A 478 -4.88 4.50 20.69
N LEU A 479 -5.27 3.26 21.00
CA LEU A 479 -4.87 2.08 20.25
C LEU A 479 -5.75 2.03 19.00
N ARG A 480 -5.13 2.05 17.82
CA ARG A 480 -5.79 1.89 16.52
C ARG A 480 -5.48 0.50 15.99
N ALA A 481 -6.37 -0.11 15.21
CA ALA A 481 -6.22 -1.51 14.79
C ALA A 481 -4.85 -1.79 14.12
N GLY A 482 -4.08 -2.69 14.73
CA GLY A 482 -2.71 -3.05 14.34
C GLY A 482 -1.61 -2.05 14.70
N SER A 483 -1.96 -0.88 15.25
CA SER A 483 -1.03 0.17 15.68
C SER A 483 -0.45 -0.08 17.07
N GLY A 484 0.67 0.58 17.39
CA GLY A 484 1.27 0.51 18.72
C GLY A 484 2.13 1.71 19.08
N THR A 485 2.28 1.95 20.38
CA THR A 485 3.17 2.98 20.94
C THR A 485 4.44 2.33 21.46
N TYR A 486 5.61 2.99 21.36
CA TYR A 486 6.89 2.40 21.75
C TYR A 486 7.52 3.18 22.90
N LEU A 487 7.93 2.46 23.94
CA LEU A 487 8.60 3.02 25.12
C LEU A 487 9.74 2.11 25.56
N ARG A 488 10.87 2.69 25.93
CA ARG A 488 11.95 2.00 26.65
C ARG A 488 11.82 2.27 28.14
N VAL A 489 11.91 1.22 28.94
CA VAL A 489 11.94 1.34 30.39
C VAL A 489 13.22 0.78 30.96
N GLN A 490 13.82 1.54 31.86
CA GLN A 490 15.06 1.21 32.53
C GLN A 490 14.78 0.84 33.98
N GLN A 491 15.54 -0.15 34.46
CA GLN A 491 15.55 -0.60 35.85
C GLN A 491 17.01 -0.66 36.30
N ALA A 492 17.35 0.06 37.37
CA ALA A 492 18.71 0.06 37.89
C ALA A 492 19.00 -1.25 38.65
N ALA A 493 20.30 -1.59 38.74
CA ALA A 493 20.73 -2.77 39.48
C ALA A 493 20.33 -2.66 40.96
N GLY A 494 19.68 -3.69 41.50
CA GLY A 494 19.30 -3.76 42.90
C GLY A 494 18.02 -2.99 43.26
N GLU A 495 17.33 -2.36 42.30
CA GLU A 495 15.99 -1.81 42.53
C GLU A 495 14.98 -2.91 42.85
N THR A 496 14.00 -2.62 43.71
CA THR A 496 13.01 -3.59 44.20
C THR A 496 12.10 -4.17 43.10
N GLY A 497 12.08 -3.55 41.92
CA GLY A 497 11.16 -3.87 40.83
C GLY A 497 10.07 -2.81 40.67
N PHE A 498 9.28 -2.92 39.61
CA PHE A 498 8.17 -2.01 39.33
C PHE A 498 6.94 -2.75 38.82
N GLY A 499 5.77 -2.16 39.02
CA GLY A 499 4.51 -2.61 38.41
C GLY A 499 4.14 -1.75 37.21
N LEU A 500 3.43 -2.34 36.25
CA LEU A 500 2.74 -1.63 35.17
C LEU A 500 1.27 -2.03 35.15
N LEU A 501 0.36 -1.05 35.09
CA LEU A 501 -1.05 -1.26 34.81
C LEU A 501 -1.34 -0.83 33.38
N PHE A 502 -1.65 -1.79 32.50
CA PHE A 502 -2.16 -1.54 31.16
C PHE A 502 -3.69 -1.68 31.13
N SER A 503 -4.38 -0.56 30.96
CA SER A 503 -5.83 -0.40 31.13
C SER A 503 -6.43 0.49 30.04
N ASN A 504 -7.76 0.59 30.00
CA ASN A 504 -8.43 1.53 29.11
C ASN A 504 -8.27 2.99 29.59
N GLY A 505 -8.77 3.97 28.83
CA GLY A 505 -8.68 5.40 29.17
C GLY A 505 -9.28 5.80 30.52
N SER A 506 -10.09 4.95 31.16
CA SER A 506 -10.71 5.19 32.47
C SER A 506 -10.13 4.30 33.58
N GLY A 507 -9.00 3.63 33.36
CA GLY A 507 -8.39 2.70 34.33
C GLY A 507 -9.08 1.33 34.44
N GLY A 508 -10.07 1.07 33.58
CA GLY A 508 -10.80 -0.19 33.52
C GLY A 508 -10.15 -1.23 32.60
N ARG A 509 -10.81 -2.38 32.44
CA ARG A 509 -10.34 -3.45 31.54
C ARG A 509 -10.34 -2.98 30.09
N LEU A 510 -9.27 -3.30 29.36
CA LEU A 510 -9.25 -3.15 27.89
C LEU A 510 -10.30 -4.06 27.26
N GLY A 511 -10.94 -3.56 26.20
CA GLY A 511 -11.92 -4.30 25.43
C GLY A 511 -11.26 -5.44 24.67
N GLY A 512 -11.98 -6.56 24.53
CA GLY A 512 -11.71 -7.52 23.47
C GLY A 512 -12.54 -7.13 22.26
N SER A 513 -12.00 -7.30 21.05
CA SER A 513 -12.78 -7.07 19.84
C SER A 513 -13.78 -8.22 19.68
N LEU A 514 -15.07 -7.95 19.89
CA LEU A 514 -16.15 -8.93 19.76
C LEU A 514 -16.38 -9.20 18.27
N VAL A 515 -15.94 -10.35 17.77
CA VAL A 515 -16.38 -10.86 16.46
C VAL A 515 -17.74 -11.52 16.65
N GLY A 516 -18.73 -11.16 15.83
CA GLY A 516 -20.10 -11.71 15.88
C GLY A 516 -20.16 -13.24 15.75
N PRO A 517 -21.31 -13.86 16.09
CA PRO A 517 -21.44 -15.28 16.46
C PRO A 517 -21.18 -16.31 15.34
N LEU A 518 -20.72 -15.90 14.15
CA LEU A 518 -20.51 -16.80 13.01
C LEU A 518 -19.05 -17.23 12.80
N PHE A 519 -18.08 -16.73 13.57
CA PHE A 519 -16.67 -17.07 13.39
C PHE A 519 -16.01 -17.53 14.70
N HIS A 520 -15.60 -18.81 14.72
CA HIS A 520 -14.85 -19.42 15.82
C HIS A 520 -13.37 -18.97 15.80
N PHE A 521 -13.09 -17.72 16.13
CA PHE A 521 -11.74 -17.25 16.41
C PHE A 521 -11.60 -16.75 17.85
N PRO A 522 -10.44 -16.94 18.51
CA PRO A 522 -10.21 -16.36 19.82
C PRO A 522 -10.29 -14.83 19.71
N VAL A 523 -11.01 -14.21 20.65
CA VAL A 523 -11.10 -12.75 20.80
C VAL A 523 -9.68 -12.17 20.83
N ALA A 524 -9.36 -11.32 19.86
CA ALA A 524 -8.11 -10.58 19.88
C ALA A 524 -8.21 -9.46 20.92
N PHE A 525 -7.22 -9.42 21.83
CA PHE A 525 -7.16 -8.44 22.91
C PHE A 525 -6.05 -7.43 22.64
N ASN A 526 -6.25 -6.19 23.11
CA ASN A 526 -5.16 -5.23 23.27
C ASN A 526 -4.08 -5.80 24.19
N ARG A 527 -2.81 -5.60 23.84
CA ARG A 527 -1.66 -6.22 24.53
C ARG A 527 -0.53 -5.24 24.76
N LEU A 528 0.12 -5.35 25.91
CA LEU A 528 1.46 -4.87 26.15
C LEU A 528 2.44 -5.96 25.71
N ASN A 529 3.20 -5.68 24.66
CA ASN A 529 4.32 -6.53 24.22
C ASN A 529 5.59 -6.08 24.95
N VAL A 530 6.42 -7.01 25.39
CA VAL A 530 7.58 -6.74 26.22
C VAL A 530 8.77 -7.57 25.72
N ILE A 531 9.91 -6.92 25.55
CA ILE A 531 11.18 -7.60 25.30
C ILE A 531 12.30 -6.96 26.10
N ARG A 532 13.10 -7.77 26.79
CA ARG A 532 14.33 -7.32 27.44
C ARG A 532 15.41 -7.11 26.37
N ILE A 533 16.00 -5.92 26.34
CA ILE A 533 16.99 -5.51 25.33
C ILE A 533 18.40 -5.32 25.90
N GLN A 534 18.53 -5.17 27.22
CA GLN A 534 19.80 -5.17 27.97
C GLN A 534 19.63 -5.85 29.32
#